data_AF-A0A4Q2DD43-F1
#
_entry.id   AF-A0A4Q2DD43-F1
#
_cell.length_a   1.000
_cell.length_b   1.000
_cell.length_c   1.000
_cell.angle_alpha   90.00
_cell.angle_beta   90.00
_cell.angle_gamma   90.00
#
_symmetry.space_group_name_H-M   'P 1'
#
loop_
_entity.id
_entity.type
_entity.pdbx_description
1 polymer ?
#
loop_
_entity_poly.entity_id
_entity_poly.type
_entity_poly.pdbx_seq_one_letter_code
_entity_poly.pdbx_strand_id
1 'polypeptide(L)'
;MQMQRLVYEPLKAAARRGPVGSLAGHPFLIVIDGLDECNNKDEVEDLIDSMLAFFNENPFLPLRVFITSRVEQHIQSRLNVPGVHLDNLVNHCSDDDIIAFLDVLFQDARRRNPVIQAYMQEHGEWPTPREKQKLVEHIGGSFIFASAVFKFIMGSDASDNHPTTPMDRLPLTLKMNPGLDELYAQVLARSEHIPHFHDITSTIALLEAPLPTSGIAELLGISTYEMIYLSPSAIHHSATFLPPKVDQVNSLHIRVIMFASTFAYSSVNFSFVDGGQVCPFT
;
A
#
# COMPACT_ATOMS: atom_id res chain seq x y z
N MET A 1 26.86 -15.53 -3.49
CA MET A 1 25.72 -14.75 -2.98
C MET A 1 24.76 -15.62 -2.16
N GLN A 2 23.94 -15.03 -1.27
CA GLN A 2 22.93 -15.75 -0.48
C GLN A 2 21.89 -16.45 -1.36
N MET A 3 21.41 -15.78 -2.43
CA MET A 3 20.44 -16.34 -3.38
C MET A 3 20.92 -17.65 -4.01
N GLN A 4 22.23 -17.74 -4.29
CA GLN A 4 22.83 -18.94 -4.86
C GLN A 4 22.70 -20.15 -3.92
N ARG A 5 23.01 -19.98 -2.63
CA ARG A 5 22.99 -21.06 -1.63
C ARG A 5 21.59 -21.40 -1.15
N LEU A 6 20.72 -20.41 -1.05
CA LEU A 6 19.39 -20.55 -0.44
C LEU A 6 18.29 -20.91 -1.44
N VAL A 7 18.45 -20.52 -2.71
CA VAL A 7 17.39 -20.66 -3.72
C VAL A 7 17.88 -21.45 -4.92
N TYR A 8 18.94 -20.97 -5.60
CA TYR A 8 19.37 -21.52 -6.88
C TYR A 8 19.93 -22.95 -6.79
N GLU A 9 20.87 -23.21 -5.88
CA GLU A 9 21.45 -24.54 -5.69
C GLU A 9 20.41 -25.58 -5.24
N PRO A 10 19.56 -25.29 -4.22
CA PRO A 10 18.46 -26.19 -3.85
C PRO A 10 17.50 -26.49 -5.01
N LEU A 11 17.11 -25.49 -5.80
CA LEU A 11 16.24 -25.68 -6.96
C LEU A 11 16.90 -26.54 -8.05
N LYS A 12 18.18 -26.29 -8.38
CA LYS A 12 18.95 -27.13 -9.31
C LYS A 12 19.05 -28.57 -8.80
N ALA A 13 19.28 -28.77 -7.50
CA ALA A 13 19.37 -30.09 -6.89
C ALA A 13 18.03 -30.84 -6.91
N ALA A 14 16.93 -30.14 -6.62
CA ALA A 14 15.57 -30.69 -6.68
C ALA A 14 15.18 -31.08 -8.11
N ALA A 15 15.51 -30.25 -9.10
CA ALA A 15 15.24 -30.53 -10.51
C ALA A 15 15.98 -31.78 -11.03
N ARG A 16 17.17 -32.10 -10.49
CA ARG A 16 18.01 -33.23 -10.92
C ARG A 16 17.61 -34.60 -10.35
N ARG A 17 16.81 -34.67 -9.28
CA ARG A 17 16.60 -35.92 -8.51
C ARG A 17 15.49 -36.86 -9.01
N GLY A 18 14.59 -36.42 -9.88
CA GLY A 18 13.51 -37.25 -10.46
C GLY A 18 12.49 -37.84 -9.45
N PRO A 19 11.30 -38.31 -9.86
CA PRO A 19 10.45 -37.71 -10.87
C PRO A 19 9.90 -36.40 -10.30
N VAL A 20 10.49 -35.29 -10.74
CA VAL A 20 9.76 -34.04 -10.89
C VAL A 20 8.81 -34.17 -12.11
N GLY A 21 8.11 -35.30 -12.21
CA GLY A 21 7.03 -35.56 -13.15
C GLY A 21 5.70 -34.97 -12.66
N SER A 22 5.63 -34.49 -11.42
CA SER A 22 4.47 -33.72 -10.91
C SER A 22 4.70 -32.20 -10.83
N LEU A 23 5.92 -31.70 -11.04
CA LEU A 23 6.17 -30.26 -11.30
C LEU A 23 6.37 -29.98 -12.79
N ALA A 24 6.44 -31.03 -13.63
CA ALA A 24 6.47 -30.92 -15.08
C ALA A 24 5.20 -30.24 -15.66
N GLY A 25 4.14 -30.07 -14.86
CA GLY A 25 2.92 -29.38 -15.27
C GLY A 25 2.94 -27.86 -15.07
N HIS A 26 3.68 -27.34 -14.09
CA HIS A 26 3.52 -25.94 -13.65
C HIS A 26 4.85 -25.29 -13.23
N PRO A 27 5.14 -24.06 -13.71
CA PRO A 27 6.32 -23.33 -13.30
C PRO A 27 6.22 -22.89 -11.83
N PHE A 28 7.34 -22.92 -11.12
CA PHE A 28 7.49 -22.24 -9.85
C PHE A 28 7.51 -20.73 -10.07
N LEU A 29 6.84 -19.98 -9.20
CA LEU A 29 6.85 -18.53 -9.21
C LEU A 29 7.50 -18.02 -7.94
N ILE A 30 8.53 -17.19 -8.09
CA ILE A 30 9.06 -16.36 -7.02
C ILE A 30 8.46 -14.97 -7.21
N VAL A 31 7.86 -14.42 -6.16
CA VAL A 31 7.35 -13.04 -6.14
C VAL A 31 8.28 -12.21 -5.27
N ILE A 32 8.81 -11.12 -5.84
CA ILE A 32 9.60 -10.11 -5.13
C ILE A 32 8.76 -8.84 -5.13
N ASP A 33 8.22 -8.49 -3.97
CA ASP A 33 7.38 -7.30 -3.81
C ASP A 33 8.23 -6.13 -3.30
N GLY A 34 8.17 -4.97 -3.97
CA GLY A 34 8.85 -3.73 -3.54
C GLY A 34 10.37 -3.76 -3.65
N LEU A 35 10.94 -4.18 -4.78
CA LEU A 35 12.40 -4.27 -4.95
C LEU A 35 13.13 -2.93 -4.69
N ASP A 36 12.51 -1.81 -5.01
CA ASP A 36 13.04 -0.46 -4.80
C ASP A 36 13.11 -0.02 -3.33
N GLU A 37 12.46 -0.74 -2.41
CA GLU A 37 12.52 -0.43 -0.97
C GLU A 37 13.85 -0.87 -0.32
N CYS A 38 14.71 -1.57 -1.08
CA CYS A 38 16.03 -1.97 -0.62
C CYS A 38 16.99 -0.78 -0.60
N ASN A 39 17.56 -0.50 0.58
CA ASN A 39 18.43 0.67 0.79
C ASN A 39 19.74 0.63 -0.01
N ASN A 40 20.27 -0.55 -0.31
CA ASN A 40 21.54 -0.72 -1.01
C ASN A 40 21.31 -1.02 -2.49
N LYS A 41 21.51 0.00 -3.33
CA LYS A 41 21.35 -0.11 -4.80
C LYS A 41 22.31 -1.10 -5.44
N ASP A 42 23.54 -1.18 -4.94
CA ASP A 42 24.55 -2.10 -5.49
C ASP A 42 24.13 -3.56 -5.23
N GLU A 43 23.56 -3.85 -4.05
CA GLU A 43 23.04 -5.18 -3.74
C GLU A 43 21.81 -5.55 -4.59
N VAL A 44 20.94 -4.57 -4.89
CA VAL A 44 19.79 -4.75 -5.80
C VAL A 44 20.28 -5.06 -7.21
N GLU A 45 21.25 -4.30 -7.72
CA GLU A 45 21.85 -4.56 -9.04
C GLU A 45 22.52 -5.93 -9.10
N ASP A 46 23.32 -6.30 -8.09
CA ASP A 46 23.96 -7.61 -8.01
C ASP A 46 22.94 -8.75 -7.95
N LEU A 47 21.81 -8.55 -7.25
CA LEU A 47 20.72 -9.52 -7.19
C LEU A 47 20.09 -9.73 -8.58
N ILE A 48 19.79 -8.64 -9.30
CA ILE A 48 19.24 -8.69 -10.65
C ILE A 48 20.22 -9.38 -11.60
N ASP A 49 21.48 -8.96 -11.60
CA ASP A 49 22.53 -9.51 -12.46
C ASP A 49 22.74 -11.01 -12.19
N SER A 50 22.79 -11.41 -10.92
CA SER A 50 22.90 -12.83 -10.54
C SER A 50 21.68 -13.64 -10.97
N MET A 51 20.48 -13.06 -10.93
CA MET A 51 19.24 -13.73 -11.35
C MET A 51 19.22 -13.94 -12.86
N LEU A 52 19.58 -12.90 -13.64
CA LEU A 52 19.67 -12.98 -15.10
C LEU A 52 20.70 -14.02 -15.53
N ALA A 53 21.87 -14.05 -14.88
CA ALA A 53 22.90 -15.07 -15.11
C ALA A 53 22.37 -16.48 -14.85
N PHE A 54 21.63 -16.68 -13.73
CA PHE A 54 21.04 -17.97 -13.41
C PHE A 54 20.05 -18.45 -14.47
N PHE A 55 19.17 -17.58 -14.98
CA PHE A 55 18.22 -17.97 -16.03
C PHE A 55 18.92 -18.30 -17.36
N ASN A 56 19.95 -17.54 -17.73
CA ASN A 56 20.75 -17.81 -18.93
C ASN A 56 21.47 -19.17 -18.86
N GLU A 57 22.00 -19.54 -17.70
CA GLU A 57 22.63 -20.84 -17.48
C GLU A 57 21.64 -22.01 -17.42
N ASN A 58 20.37 -21.75 -17.10
CA ASN A 58 19.38 -22.79 -16.80
C ASN A 58 18.04 -22.55 -17.51
N PRO A 59 18.01 -22.44 -18.86
CA PRO A 59 16.84 -22.01 -19.62
C PRO A 59 15.65 -22.99 -19.57
N PHE A 60 15.88 -24.24 -19.16
CA PHE A 60 14.85 -25.28 -19.10
C PHE A 60 14.30 -25.50 -17.68
N LEU A 61 14.76 -24.76 -16.68
CA LEU A 61 14.16 -24.83 -15.35
C LEU A 61 12.77 -24.19 -15.39
N PRO A 62 11.72 -24.87 -14.91
CA PRO A 62 10.36 -24.32 -14.87
C PRO A 62 10.24 -23.33 -13.70
N LEU A 63 10.97 -22.22 -13.76
CA LEU A 63 10.99 -21.15 -12.75
C LEU A 63 10.67 -19.82 -13.44
N ARG A 64 9.85 -19.01 -12.79
CA ARG A 64 9.54 -17.63 -13.14
C ARG A 64 9.76 -16.73 -11.93
N VAL A 65 10.13 -15.49 -12.18
CA VAL A 65 10.20 -14.44 -11.17
C VAL A 65 9.28 -13.32 -11.59
N PHE A 66 8.44 -12.87 -10.67
CA PHE A 66 7.61 -11.68 -10.80
C PHE A 66 8.10 -10.64 -9.80
N ILE A 67 8.40 -9.44 -10.29
CA ILE A 67 8.96 -8.35 -9.49
C ILE A 67 8.00 -7.18 -9.56
N THR A 68 7.62 -6.64 -8.40
CA THR A 68 7.03 -5.31 -8.31
C THR A 68 8.12 -4.33 -7.86
N SER A 69 8.14 -3.15 -8.48
CA SER A 69 9.11 -2.11 -8.18
C SER A 69 8.59 -0.79 -8.72
N ARG A 70 8.96 0.32 -8.08
CA ARG A 70 8.83 1.66 -8.67
C ARG A 70 9.82 1.81 -9.84
N VAL A 71 9.55 2.78 -10.72
CA VAL A 71 10.37 3.04 -11.91
C VAL A 71 11.65 3.76 -11.51
N GLU A 72 12.61 3.01 -10.97
CA GLU A 72 13.96 3.52 -10.71
C GLU A 72 14.92 3.14 -11.83
N GLN A 73 15.69 4.11 -12.32
CA GLN A 73 16.60 3.92 -13.46
C GLN A 73 17.60 2.76 -13.24
N HIS A 74 18.11 2.61 -12.03
CA HIS A 74 19.10 1.58 -11.68
C HIS A 74 18.52 0.15 -11.79
N ILE A 75 17.22 -0.03 -11.49
CA ILE A 75 16.51 -1.30 -11.67
C ILE A 75 16.12 -1.50 -13.14
N GLN A 76 15.52 -0.47 -13.75
CA GLN A 76 14.99 -0.55 -15.11
C GLN A 76 16.10 -0.82 -16.14
N SER A 77 17.26 -0.18 -16.00
CA SER A 77 18.38 -0.35 -16.93
C SER A 77 18.93 -1.78 -16.94
N ARG A 78 18.87 -2.49 -15.81
CA ARG A 78 19.33 -3.89 -15.67
C ARG A 78 18.31 -4.89 -16.19
N LEU A 79 17.02 -4.62 -15.98
CA LEU A 79 15.93 -5.51 -16.41
C LEU A 79 15.51 -5.33 -17.87
N ASN A 80 16.00 -4.30 -18.57
CA ASN A 80 15.71 -4.08 -20.00
C ASN A 80 16.57 -5.00 -20.90
N VAL A 81 16.37 -6.32 -20.77
CA VAL A 81 17.10 -7.36 -21.50
C VAL A 81 16.12 -8.36 -22.14
N PRO A 82 16.53 -9.10 -23.18
CA PRO A 82 15.69 -10.14 -23.78
C PRO A 82 15.25 -11.18 -22.75
N GLY A 83 13.97 -11.56 -22.78
CA GLY A 83 13.39 -12.54 -21.87
C GLY A 83 12.77 -11.96 -20.60
N VAL A 84 12.96 -10.67 -20.33
CA VAL A 84 12.23 -9.94 -19.28
C VAL A 84 11.04 -9.21 -19.90
N HIS A 85 9.87 -9.36 -19.29
CA HIS A 85 8.68 -8.60 -19.64
C HIS A 85 8.48 -7.49 -18.62
N LEU A 86 8.65 -6.25 -19.08
CA LEU A 86 8.37 -5.06 -18.29
C LEU A 86 6.96 -4.59 -18.63
N ASP A 87 6.15 -4.38 -17.60
CA ASP A 87 4.81 -3.83 -17.74
C ASP A 87 4.64 -2.65 -16.77
N ASN A 88 4.11 -1.53 -17.28
CA ASN A 88 3.90 -0.34 -16.47
C ASN A 88 2.44 -0.28 -16.05
N LEU A 89 2.19 -0.49 -14.76
CA LEU A 89 0.85 -0.49 -14.18
C LEU A 89 0.09 0.82 -14.40
N VAL A 90 0.78 1.95 -14.57
CA VAL A 90 0.13 3.24 -14.90
C VAL A 90 -0.66 3.16 -16.21
N ASN A 91 -0.23 2.32 -17.16
CA ASN A 91 -0.93 2.15 -18.43
C ASN A 91 -2.22 1.32 -18.30
N HIS A 92 -2.42 0.66 -17.16
CA HIS A 92 -3.57 -0.21 -16.91
C HIS A 92 -4.57 0.41 -15.93
N CYS A 93 -4.24 1.52 -15.28
CA CYS A 93 -5.18 2.24 -14.43
C CYS A 93 -6.12 3.07 -15.29
N SER A 94 -7.41 2.73 -15.27
CA SER A 94 -8.45 3.50 -15.96
C SER A 94 -9.34 4.25 -14.96
N ASP A 95 -9.97 5.32 -15.45
CA ASP A 95 -11.02 6.01 -14.70
C ASP A 95 -12.20 5.06 -14.40
N ASP A 96 -12.45 4.08 -15.27
CA ASP A 96 -13.48 3.05 -15.05
C ASP A 96 -13.19 2.18 -13.81
N ASP A 97 -11.93 1.84 -13.57
CA ASP A 97 -11.55 1.09 -12.36
C ASP A 97 -11.70 1.93 -11.10
N ILE A 98 -11.38 3.24 -11.17
CA ILE A 98 -11.61 4.17 -10.07
C ILE A 98 -13.11 4.36 -9.81
N ILE A 99 -13.92 4.46 -10.86
CA ILE A 99 -15.39 4.52 -10.77
C ILE A 99 -15.92 3.30 -10.03
N ALA A 100 -15.49 2.10 -10.43
CA ALA A 100 -15.91 0.84 -9.82
C ALA A 100 -15.46 0.74 -8.34
N PHE A 101 -14.22 1.15 -8.05
CA PHE A 101 -13.69 1.21 -6.70
C PHE A 101 -14.49 2.15 -5.80
N LEU A 102 -14.75 3.37 -6.24
CA LEU A 102 -15.55 4.35 -5.50
C LEU A 102 -17.00 3.88 -5.33
N ASP A 103 -17.59 3.21 -6.32
CA ASP A 103 -18.95 2.66 -6.19
C ASP A 103 -19.05 1.68 -5.04
N VAL A 104 -18.13 0.73 -4.95
CA VAL A 104 -18.12 -0.25 -3.86
C VAL A 104 -17.99 0.46 -2.52
N LEU A 105 -17.09 1.43 -2.41
CA LEU A 105 -16.85 2.18 -1.18
C LEU A 105 -18.05 3.03 -0.74
N PHE A 106 -18.66 3.81 -1.65
CA PHE A 106 -19.83 4.62 -1.31
C PHE A 106 -21.08 3.77 -1.07
N GLN A 107 -21.25 2.65 -1.76
CA GLN A 107 -22.33 1.71 -1.48
C GLN A 107 -22.21 1.11 -0.07
N ASP A 108 -20.99 0.77 0.35
CA ASP A 108 -20.73 0.26 1.70
C ASP A 108 -20.96 1.34 2.77
N ALA A 109 -20.45 2.56 2.54
CA ALA A 109 -20.70 3.70 3.41
C ALA A 109 -22.20 3.99 3.58
N ARG A 110 -22.97 3.95 2.48
CA ARG A 110 -24.43 4.11 2.52
C ARG A 110 -25.09 3.08 3.43
N ARG A 111 -24.63 1.82 3.41
CA ARG A 111 -25.19 0.75 4.25
C ARG A 111 -24.86 0.95 5.73
N ARG A 112 -23.69 1.51 6.05
CA ARG A 112 -23.15 1.54 7.41
C ARG A 112 -23.32 2.88 8.14
N ASN A 113 -23.52 3.99 7.42
CA ASN A 113 -23.54 5.33 8.01
C ASN A 113 -24.98 5.91 8.04
N PRO A 114 -25.60 6.05 9.23
CA PRO A 114 -26.95 6.59 9.37
C PRO A 114 -27.10 8.04 8.89
N VAL A 115 -26.05 8.86 8.98
CA VAL A 115 -26.07 10.26 8.51
C VAL A 115 -26.23 10.30 6.99
N ILE A 116 -25.50 9.43 6.27
CA ILE A 116 -25.62 9.31 4.82
C ILE A 116 -27.03 8.85 4.43
N GLN A 117 -27.58 7.87 5.14
CA GLN A 117 -28.94 7.37 4.87
C GLN A 117 -30.00 8.45 5.07
N ALA A 118 -29.94 9.20 6.18
CA ALA A 118 -30.87 10.29 6.47
C ALA A 118 -30.78 11.41 5.41
N TYR A 119 -29.55 11.83 5.08
CA TYR A 119 -29.33 12.83 4.04
C TYR A 119 -29.94 12.42 2.70
N MET A 120 -29.74 11.16 2.30
CA MET A 120 -30.26 10.66 1.02
C MET A 120 -31.79 10.57 0.99
N GLN A 121 -32.46 10.36 2.13
CA GLN A 121 -33.92 10.38 2.20
C GLN A 121 -34.47 11.80 1.96
N GLU A 122 -33.75 12.83 2.40
CA GLU A 122 -34.15 14.23 2.28
C GLU A 122 -33.75 14.87 0.94
N HIS A 123 -32.57 14.52 0.42
CA HIS A 123 -31.93 15.22 -0.70
C HIS A 123 -31.73 14.36 -1.96
N GLY A 124 -31.98 13.05 -1.89
CA GLY A 124 -31.81 12.11 -3.00
C GLY A 124 -30.43 11.45 -3.04
N GLU A 125 -29.95 11.14 -4.24
CA GLU A 125 -28.70 10.37 -4.42
C GLU A 125 -27.47 11.17 -3.94
N TRP A 126 -26.62 10.51 -3.13
CA TRP A 126 -25.33 11.05 -2.71
C TRP A 126 -24.23 9.97 -2.71
N PRO A 127 -23.02 10.27 -3.21
CA PRO A 127 -22.67 11.46 -3.98
C PRO A 127 -23.46 11.54 -5.29
N THR A 128 -23.73 12.74 -5.77
CA THR A 128 -24.39 12.90 -7.08
C THR A 128 -23.48 12.38 -8.20
N PRO A 129 -24.02 11.94 -9.35
CA PRO A 129 -23.20 11.49 -10.48
C PRO A 129 -22.14 12.52 -10.91
N ARG A 130 -22.47 13.81 -10.82
CA ARG A 130 -21.56 14.92 -11.13
C ARG A 130 -20.42 15.05 -10.11
N GLU A 131 -20.72 14.90 -8.82
CA GLU A 131 -19.69 14.92 -7.78
C GLU A 131 -18.76 13.72 -7.90
N LYS A 132 -19.31 12.54 -8.18
CA LYS A 132 -18.51 11.33 -8.40
C LYS A 132 -17.59 11.47 -9.61
N GLN A 133 -18.09 12.02 -10.73
CA GLN A 133 -17.25 12.28 -11.91
C GLN A 133 -16.08 13.23 -11.57
N LYS A 134 -16.36 14.35 -10.89
CA LYS A 134 -15.29 15.27 -10.45
C LYS A 134 -14.29 14.59 -9.53
N LEU A 135 -14.75 13.67 -8.68
CA LEU A 135 -13.89 12.92 -7.78
C LEU A 135 -12.94 12.00 -8.57
N VAL A 136 -13.45 11.29 -9.58
CA VAL A 136 -12.67 10.42 -10.47
C VAL A 136 -11.63 11.23 -11.23
N GLU A 137 -12.05 12.33 -11.87
CA GLU A 137 -11.15 13.25 -12.59
C GLU A 137 -10.07 13.81 -11.66
N HIS A 138 -10.44 14.15 -10.42
CA HIS A 138 -9.50 14.64 -9.42
C HIS A 138 -8.51 13.55 -8.97
N ILE A 139 -8.97 12.30 -8.85
CA ILE A 139 -8.16 11.16 -8.41
C ILE A 139 -7.11 10.75 -9.46
N GLY A 140 -7.43 10.88 -10.75
CA GLY A 140 -6.49 10.65 -11.84
C GLY A 140 -5.87 9.25 -11.84
N GLY A 141 -6.69 8.21 -11.67
CA GLY A 141 -6.23 6.80 -11.72
C GLY A 141 -5.50 6.28 -10.47
N SER A 142 -5.25 7.11 -9.46
CA SER A 142 -4.50 6.68 -8.26
C SER A 142 -5.41 6.04 -7.21
N PHE A 143 -5.41 4.71 -7.11
CA PHE A 143 -6.19 3.98 -6.09
C PHE A 143 -5.85 4.38 -4.65
N ILE A 144 -4.58 4.70 -4.41
CA ILE A 144 -4.16 5.07 -3.06
C ILE A 144 -4.68 6.47 -2.72
N PHE A 145 -4.63 7.40 -3.68
CA PHE A 145 -5.24 8.71 -3.51
C PHE A 145 -6.77 8.59 -3.38
N ALA A 146 -7.42 7.73 -4.17
CA ALA A 146 -8.85 7.43 -4.05
C ALA A 146 -9.23 6.94 -2.66
N SER A 147 -8.44 6.00 -2.10
CA SER A 147 -8.65 5.48 -0.74
C SER A 147 -8.51 6.59 0.31
N ALA A 148 -7.49 7.43 0.17
CA ALA A 148 -7.22 8.52 1.11
C ALA A 148 -8.31 9.59 1.06
N VAL A 149 -8.74 9.99 -0.14
CA VAL A 149 -9.88 10.88 -0.37
C VAL A 149 -11.16 10.31 0.23
N PHE A 150 -11.48 9.05 -0.04
CA PHE A 150 -12.68 8.42 0.52
C PHE A 150 -12.66 8.41 2.06
N LYS A 151 -11.52 8.03 2.66
CA LYS A 151 -11.37 8.04 4.11
C LYS A 151 -11.48 9.45 4.69
N PHE A 152 -10.93 10.46 4.04
CA PHE A 152 -11.11 11.86 4.47
C PHE A 152 -12.59 12.25 4.47
N ILE A 153 -13.35 11.86 3.44
CA ILE A 153 -14.80 12.14 3.37
C ILE A 153 -15.52 11.42 4.52
N MET A 154 -15.19 10.15 4.76
CA MET A 154 -15.84 9.31 5.78
C MET A 154 -15.37 9.58 7.22
N GLY A 155 -14.23 10.24 7.41
CA GLY A 155 -13.61 10.44 8.72
C GLY A 155 -14.57 11.11 9.71
N SER A 156 -14.39 10.88 11.00
CA SER A 156 -15.16 11.57 12.03
C SER A 156 -14.20 12.46 12.82
N ASP A 157 -14.32 13.78 12.68
CA ASP A 157 -13.55 14.71 13.49
C ASP A 157 -14.19 14.76 14.89
N ALA A 158 -13.77 13.87 15.79
CA ALA A 158 -14.28 13.79 17.16
C ALA A 158 -13.83 14.97 18.05
N SER A 159 -12.99 15.85 17.50
CA SER A 159 -12.23 16.89 18.20
C SER A 159 -12.45 18.30 17.62
N ASP A 160 -13.15 18.43 16.48
CA ASP A 160 -13.39 19.74 15.88
C ASP A 160 -14.58 20.42 16.58
N ASN A 161 -14.45 21.72 16.87
CA ASN A 161 -15.54 22.52 17.46
C ASN A 161 -16.74 22.64 16.50
N HIS A 162 -16.58 22.20 15.24
CA HIS A 162 -17.62 22.10 14.23
C HIS A 162 -17.70 20.67 13.68
N PRO A 163 -18.68 19.86 14.11
CA PRO A 163 -18.85 18.53 13.55
C PRO A 163 -19.21 18.65 12.06
N THR A 164 -18.30 18.20 11.19
CA THR A 164 -18.54 18.14 9.74
C THR A 164 -19.08 16.78 9.35
N THR A 165 -20.01 16.76 8.40
CA THR A 165 -20.55 15.53 7.81
C THR A 165 -19.73 15.12 6.58
N PRO A 166 -19.88 13.89 6.07
CA PRO A 166 -19.30 13.51 4.79
C PRO A 166 -19.64 14.46 3.64
N MET A 167 -20.83 15.07 3.68
CA MET A 167 -21.36 15.99 2.68
C MET A 167 -20.63 17.33 2.73
N ASP A 168 -20.20 17.76 3.92
CA ASP A 168 -19.39 18.97 4.09
C ASP A 168 -17.94 18.74 3.63
N ARG A 169 -17.43 17.51 3.78
CA ARG A 169 -16.04 17.16 3.46
C ARG A 169 -15.80 16.85 1.99
N LEU A 170 -16.77 16.28 1.28
CA LEU A 170 -16.62 15.94 -0.14
C LEU A 170 -16.24 17.17 -1.00
N PRO A 171 -16.87 18.35 -0.86
CA PRO A 171 -16.46 19.53 -1.63
C PRO A 171 -15.05 20.04 -1.28
N LEU A 172 -14.54 19.73 -0.07
CA LEU A 172 -13.19 20.10 0.35
C LEU A 172 -12.15 19.24 -0.34
N THR A 173 -12.41 17.95 -0.58
CA THR A 173 -11.45 17.09 -1.30
C THR A 173 -11.19 17.58 -2.71
N LEU A 174 -12.21 18.07 -3.39
CA LEU A 174 -12.08 18.64 -4.75
C LEU A 174 -11.26 19.94 -4.80
N LYS A 175 -10.98 20.56 -3.65
CA LYS A 175 -10.11 21.75 -3.53
C LYS A 175 -8.71 21.40 -3.07
N MET A 176 -8.46 20.16 -2.65
CA MET A 176 -7.12 19.70 -2.32
C MET A 176 -6.31 19.69 -3.61
N ASN A 177 -5.03 20.07 -3.54
CA ASN A 177 -4.16 19.84 -4.67
C ASN A 177 -4.03 18.32 -4.86
N PRO A 178 -3.98 17.80 -6.10
CA PRO A 178 -3.74 16.37 -6.36
C PRO A 178 -2.35 15.91 -5.89
N GLY A 179 -1.51 16.83 -5.43
CA GLY A 179 -0.28 16.53 -4.71
C GLY A 179 -0.60 15.89 -3.35
N LEU A 180 -0.09 14.68 -3.15
CA LEU A 180 -0.24 13.91 -1.93
C LEU A 180 0.18 14.70 -0.68
N ASP A 181 1.18 15.58 -0.81
CA ASP A 181 1.71 16.44 0.28
C ASP A 181 0.65 17.31 0.96
N GLU A 182 -0.25 17.94 0.20
CA GLU A 182 -1.29 18.81 0.76
C GLU A 182 -2.37 17.97 1.45
N LEU A 183 -2.73 16.81 0.87
CA LEU A 183 -3.63 15.86 1.50
C LEU A 183 -3.03 15.33 2.81
N TYR A 184 -1.74 14.98 2.82
CA TYR A 184 -1.04 14.55 4.02
C TYR A 184 -1.00 15.64 5.06
N ALA A 185 -0.69 16.88 4.68
CA ALA A 185 -0.69 18.01 5.60
C ALA A 185 -2.06 18.15 6.28
N GLN A 186 -3.16 18.01 5.53
CA GLN A 186 -4.51 18.09 6.09
C GLN A 186 -4.88 16.89 6.97
N VAL A 187 -4.46 15.67 6.61
CA VAL A 187 -4.67 14.45 7.41
C VAL A 187 -3.86 14.51 8.71
N LEU A 188 -2.61 14.96 8.63
CA LEU A 188 -1.72 15.14 9.78
C LEU A 188 -2.21 16.27 10.69
N ALA A 189 -2.63 17.41 10.13
CA ALA A 189 -3.18 18.54 10.89
C ALA A 189 -4.41 18.14 11.72
N ARG A 190 -5.30 17.32 11.13
CA ARG A 190 -6.45 16.77 11.85
C ARG A 190 -6.08 15.76 12.92
N SER A 191 -4.86 15.24 12.89
CA SER A 191 -4.36 14.27 13.86
C SER A 191 -3.55 14.93 14.99
N GLU A 192 -3.27 16.24 14.93
CA GLU A 192 -2.44 16.96 15.92
C GLU A 192 -3.00 16.92 17.33
N HIS A 193 -4.31 16.81 17.48
CA HIS A 193 -4.99 16.76 18.77
C HIS A 193 -4.83 15.40 19.50
N ILE A 194 -4.26 14.39 18.83
CA ILE A 194 -4.06 13.07 19.42
C ILE A 194 -2.91 13.16 20.45
N PRO A 195 -3.08 12.65 21.69
CA PRO A 195 -2.01 12.62 22.67
C PRO A 195 -0.74 11.99 22.11
N HIS A 196 0.40 12.63 22.33
CA HIS A 196 1.72 12.20 21.83
C HIS A 196 1.87 12.17 20.30
N PHE A 197 0.95 12.75 19.51
CA PHE A 197 1.04 12.74 18.05
C PHE A 197 2.37 13.31 17.52
N HIS A 198 2.75 14.51 17.96
CA HIS A 198 3.99 15.14 17.52
C HIS A 198 5.23 14.36 17.98
N ASP A 199 5.21 13.79 19.18
CA ASP A 199 6.32 13.00 19.70
C ASP A 199 6.48 11.69 18.90
N ILE A 200 5.38 10.97 18.68
CA ILE A 200 5.36 9.72 17.89
C ILE A 200 5.78 9.98 16.44
N THR A 201 5.19 10.98 15.79
CA THR A 201 5.51 11.30 14.39
C THR A 201 6.95 11.78 14.23
N SER A 202 7.44 12.64 15.14
CA SER A 202 8.83 13.11 15.13
C SER A 202 9.81 11.98 15.39
N THR A 203 9.52 11.10 16.36
CA THR A 203 10.33 9.91 16.61
C THR A 203 10.42 9.04 15.38
N ILE A 204 9.29 8.67 14.79
CA ILE A 204 9.24 7.85 13.55
C ILE A 204 10.03 8.52 12.43
N ALA A 205 9.87 9.84 12.24
CA ALA A 205 10.54 10.58 11.19
C ALA A 205 12.06 10.64 11.36
N LEU A 206 12.57 10.60 12.59
CA LEU A 206 13.99 10.68 12.92
C LEU A 206 14.67 9.31 13.03
N LEU A 207 13.93 8.21 13.15
CA LEU A 207 14.51 6.88 13.23
C LEU A 207 15.30 6.53 11.96
N GLU A 208 16.52 6.04 12.16
CA GLU A 208 17.36 5.50 11.07
C GLU A 208 16.99 4.07 10.69
N ALA A 209 16.40 3.32 11.62
CA ALA A 209 15.87 1.98 11.40
C ALA A 209 14.52 1.82 12.12
N PRO A 210 13.57 1.06 11.55
CA PRO A 210 12.28 0.85 12.17
C PRO A 210 12.44 0.16 13.54
N LEU A 211 11.79 0.74 14.56
CA LEU A 211 11.69 0.14 15.89
C LEU A 211 10.35 -0.57 16.08
N PRO A 212 10.30 -1.67 16.86
CA PRO A 212 9.02 -2.25 17.27
C PRO A 212 8.23 -1.24 18.11
N THR A 213 6.91 -1.40 18.16
CA THR A 213 5.97 -0.58 18.95
C THR A 213 6.43 -0.35 20.37
N SER A 214 6.91 -1.40 21.01
CA SER A 214 7.44 -1.38 22.37
C SER A 214 8.72 -0.54 22.50
N GLY A 215 9.58 -0.53 21.47
CA GLY A 215 10.79 0.28 21.44
C GLY A 215 10.50 1.77 21.26
N ILE A 216 9.48 2.12 20.47
CA ILE A 216 9.00 3.51 20.38
C ILE A 216 8.35 3.94 21.69
N ALA A 217 7.52 3.08 22.30
CA ALA A 217 6.90 3.36 23.59
C ALA A 217 7.95 3.60 24.68
N GLU A 218 9.00 2.76 24.72
CA GLU A 218 10.15 2.91 25.62
C GLU A 218 10.90 4.23 25.37
N LEU A 219 11.18 4.57 24.12
CA LEU A 219 11.88 5.81 23.76
C LEU A 219 11.09 7.07 24.16
N LEU A 220 9.76 7.00 24.04
CA LEU A 220 8.85 8.09 24.37
C LEU A 220 8.46 8.10 25.86
N GLY A 221 8.86 7.09 26.64
CA GLY A 221 8.48 6.96 28.04
C GLY A 221 6.97 6.79 28.26
N ILE A 222 6.24 6.29 27.26
CA ILE A 222 4.80 6.02 27.33
C ILE A 222 4.54 4.52 27.44
N SER A 223 3.35 4.12 27.88
CA SER A 223 3.03 2.69 27.92
C SER A 223 2.83 2.13 26.52
N THR A 224 3.22 0.87 26.32
CA THR A 224 3.00 0.18 25.05
C THR A 224 1.50 0.07 24.73
N TYR A 225 0.62 0.00 25.73
CA TYR A 225 -0.83 -0.01 25.48
C TYR A 225 -1.35 1.37 25.03
N GLU A 226 -0.82 2.48 25.54
CA GLU A 226 -1.15 3.82 25.02
C GLU A 226 -0.69 3.93 23.57
N MET A 227 0.51 3.47 23.27
CA MET A 227 1.03 3.41 21.90
C MET A 227 0.12 2.54 21.00
N ILE A 228 -0.30 1.36 21.46
CA ILE A 228 -1.23 0.45 20.74
C ILE A 228 -2.67 0.97 20.74
N TYR A 229 -3.10 1.87 21.63
CA TYR A 229 -4.45 2.44 21.60
C TYR A 229 -4.51 3.63 20.63
N LEU A 230 -3.42 4.42 20.60
CA LEU A 230 -3.22 5.55 19.69
C LEU A 230 -2.88 5.09 18.25
N SER A 231 -2.35 3.88 18.06
CA SER A 231 -1.95 3.38 16.74
C SER A 231 -3.10 2.88 15.80
N PRO A 232 -4.18 2.22 16.28
CA PRO A 232 -5.29 1.72 15.45
C PRO A 232 -6.42 2.72 15.23
N SER A 233 -6.54 3.76 16.06
CA SER A 233 -7.61 4.76 15.95
C SER A 233 -7.10 6.11 15.41
N ALA A 234 -5.82 6.39 15.61
CA ALA A 234 -5.20 7.69 15.31
C ALA A 234 -4.12 7.59 14.22
N ILE A 235 -3.36 6.48 14.18
CA ILE A 235 -2.35 6.22 13.14
C ILE A 235 -2.91 5.36 12.00
N HIS A 236 -3.87 4.46 12.21
CA HIS A 236 -4.48 3.71 11.09
C HIS A 236 -5.26 4.60 10.10
N HIS A 237 -5.81 5.72 10.58
CA HIS A 237 -6.40 6.78 9.76
C HIS A 237 -5.37 7.74 9.14
N SER A 238 -4.07 7.51 9.27
CA SER A 238 -3.00 8.34 8.66
C SER A 238 -1.82 7.52 8.09
N ALA A 239 -1.72 6.23 8.42
CA ALA A 239 -0.69 5.27 7.99
C ALA A 239 -1.15 4.39 6.82
N THR A 240 -2.45 4.13 6.70
CA THR A 240 -3.03 3.62 5.44
C THR A 240 -3.26 4.73 4.41
N PHE A 241 -2.76 5.94 4.68
CA PHE A 241 -2.89 7.11 3.84
C PHE A 241 -1.69 7.34 2.94
N LEU A 242 -0.60 6.59 3.09
CA LEU A 242 0.70 6.93 2.49
C LEU A 242 1.01 6.11 1.21
N PRO A 243 0.72 6.61 -0.01
CA PRO A 243 1.23 6.02 -1.24
C PRO A 243 2.76 5.99 -1.31
N PRO A 244 3.35 4.94 -1.93
CA PRO A 244 4.73 4.95 -2.35
C PRO A 244 4.90 5.94 -3.52
N LYS A 245 5.11 7.21 -3.14
CA LYS A 245 5.73 8.34 -3.84
C LYS A 245 5.25 8.64 -5.28
N VAL A 246 4.98 9.91 -5.54
CA VAL A 246 5.16 10.55 -6.86
C VAL A 246 6.31 11.53 -6.66
N ASP A 247 7.23 11.59 -7.62
CA ASP A 247 8.55 12.20 -7.48
C ASP A 247 8.50 13.66 -7.04
N GLN A 248 8.80 13.92 -5.76
CA GLN A 248 9.59 15.08 -5.33
C GLN A 248 10.09 14.96 -3.89
N VAL A 249 11.12 15.74 -3.61
CA VAL A 249 12.12 15.58 -2.55
C VAL A 249 11.59 16.09 -1.21
N ASN A 250 11.49 15.23 -0.20
CA ASN A 250 11.68 15.56 1.21
C ASN A 250 11.96 14.30 2.04
N SER A 251 13.19 14.18 2.56
CA SER A 251 13.69 12.98 3.28
C SER A 251 12.92 12.62 4.56
N LEU A 252 12.18 13.56 5.14
CA LEU A 252 11.45 13.38 6.39
C LEU A 252 10.10 12.65 6.18
N HIS A 253 9.41 12.97 5.07
CA HIS A 253 8.13 12.35 4.72
C HIS A 253 8.30 10.86 4.37
N ILE A 254 9.41 10.52 3.70
CA ILE A 254 9.73 9.14 3.28
C ILE A 254 9.86 8.18 4.48
N ARG A 255 10.41 8.63 5.61
CA ARG A 255 10.62 7.78 6.79
C ARG A 255 9.31 7.46 7.52
N VAL A 256 8.38 8.43 7.57
CA VAL A 256 7.05 8.23 8.15
C VAL A 256 6.22 7.23 7.32
N ILE A 257 6.36 7.27 5.99
CA ILE A 257 5.71 6.36 5.03
C ILE A 257 6.15 4.91 5.22
N MET A 258 7.47 4.66 5.22
CA MET A 258 7.97 3.27 5.33
C MET A 258 7.62 2.61 6.67
N PHE A 259 7.61 3.41 7.75
CA PHE A 259 7.27 2.90 9.07
C PHE A 259 5.78 2.52 9.19
N ALA A 260 4.89 3.35 8.63
CA ALA A 260 3.47 3.12 8.55
C ALA A 260 3.11 1.82 7.78
N SER A 261 3.75 1.59 6.63
CA SER A 261 3.55 0.38 5.82
C SER A 261 4.02 -0.89 6.54
N THR A 262 5.18 -0.84 7.19
CA THR A 262 5.72 -1.95 8.01
C THR A 262 4.77 -2.30 9.17
N PHE A 263 4.15 -1.29 9.79
CA PHE A 263 3.19 -1.48 10.88
C PHE A 263 1.86 -2.09 10.39
N ALA A 264 1.31 -1.58 9.28
CA ALA A 264 0.09 -2.10 8.67
C ALA A 264 0.23 -3.59 8.32
N TYR A 265 1.35 -3.98 7.70
CA TYR A 265 1.62 -5.37 7.34
C TYR A 265 1.65 -6.33 8.55
N SER A 266 2.13 -5.87 9.70
CA SER A 266 2.15 -6.68 10.93
C SER A 266 0.79 -6.81 11.62
N SER A 267 -0.13 -5.86 11.37
CA SER A 267 -1.46 -5.80 12.01
C SER A 267 -2.59 -6.41 11.18
N VAL A 268 -2.41 -6.56 9.87
CA VAL A 268 -3.42 -7.14 8.97
C VAL A 268 -3.16 -8.64 8.79
N ASN A 269 -3.36 -9.40 9.86
CA ASN A 269 -3.76 -10.80 9.70
C ASN A 269 -5.24 -10.81 9.33
N PHE A 270 -5.54 -10.65 8.03
CA PHE A 270 -6.86 -10.99 7.51
C PHE A 270 -6.98 -12.51 7.56
N SER A 271 -7.55 -13.04 8.64
CA SER A 271 -8.15 -14.36 8.62
C SER A 271 -9.30 -14.32 7.61
N PHE A 272 -9.03 -14.79 6.39
CA PHE A 272 -10.06 -15.26 5.48
C PHE A 272 -10.78 -16.42 6.18
N VAL A 273 -11.88 -16.11 6.86
CA VAL A 273 -12.86 -17.12 7.25
C VAL A 273 -13.68 -17.37 5.99
N ASP A 274 -13.20 -18.29 5.16
CA ASP A 274 -13.96 -18.75 4.00
C ASP A 274 -15.03 -19.72 4.51
N GLY A 275 -16.23 -19.18 4.67
CA GLY A 275 -17.43 -19.92 4.99
C GLY A 275 -17.84 -20.80 3.82
N GLY A 276 -17.26 -22.00 3.78
CA GLY A 276 -17.83 -23.23 3.21
C GLY A 276 -18.48 -23.15 1.83
N GLN A 277 -17.76 -23.62 0.80
CA GLN A 277 -18.25 -24.74 0.00
C GLN A 277 -17.10 -25.43 -0.74
N VAL A 278 -16.92 -26.72 -0.45
CA VAL A 278 -15.97 -27.60 -1.11
C VAL A 278 -16.51 -27.92 -2.50
N CYS A 279 -15.79 -27.54 -3.55
CA CYS A 279 -15.97 -28.10 -4.89
C CYS A 279 -14.79 -29.04 -5.20
N PRO A 280 -15.05 -30.33 -5.49
CA PRO A 280 -14.00 -31.27 -5.85
C PRO A 280 -13.71 -31.14 -7.34
N PHE A 281 -12.43 -31.16 -7.70
CA PHE A 281 -12.04 -31.41 -9.09
C PHE A 281 -11.10 -32.62 -9.13
N THR A 282 -11.67 -33.70 -9.64
CA THR A 282 -10.99 -34.68 -10.51
C THR A 282 -10.19 -33.98 -11.62
#